data_AF-F4WMD3-F1
#
_entry.id   AF-F4WMD3-F1
#
_cell.length_a   1.000
_cell.length_b   1.000
_cell.length_c   1.000
_cell.angle_alpha   90.00
_cell.angle_beta   90.00
_cell.angle_gamma   90.00
#
_symmetry.space_group_name_H-M   'P 1'
#
loop_
_entity.id
_entity.type
_entity.pdbx_description
1 polymer ?
#
loop_
_entity_poly.entity_id
_entity_poly.type
_entity_poly.pdbx_seq_one_letter_code
_entity_poly.pdbx_strand_id
1 'polypeptide(L)' 'SVTERSRQSARECRARKKLRYQYLEELVADREKAVLALRKELEMYRQWTQELDAGQVPEGLQAMLEEFGSLKREQSSSN' A
#
# COMPACT_ATOMS: atom_id res chain seq x y z
N SER A 1 39.17 -29.03 -2.10
CA SER A 1 40.39 -28.27 -1.74
C SER A 1 40.00 -27.00 -0.99
N VAL A 2 40.92 -26.41 -0.23
CA VAL A 2 40.69 -25.15 0.51
C VAL A 2 40.22 -24.00 -0.41
N THR A 3 40.74 -23.98 -1.64
CA THR A 3 40.37 -23.03 -2.70
C THR A 3 38.89 -23.09 -3.08
N GLU A 4 38.29 -24.29 -3.12
CA GLU A 4 36.88 -24.46 -3.49
C GLU A 4 35.95 -23.94 -2.37
N ARG A 5 36.34 -24.15 -1.11
CA ARG A 5 35.60 -23.60 0.05
C ARG A 5 35.63 -22.06 0.06
N SER A 6 36.79 -21.46 -0.20
CA SER A 6 36.91 -19.99 -0.29
C SER A 6 36.05 -19.40 -1.41
N ARG A 7 36.06 -20.02 -2.60
CA ARG A 7 35.20 -19.64 -3.73
C ARG A 7 33.72 -19.73 -3.38
N GLN A 8 33.31 -20.79 -2.70
CA GLN A 8 31.93 -21.01 -2.29
C GLN A 8 31.46 -19.95 -1.28
N SER A 9 32.26 -19.67 -0.23
CA SER A 9 31.93 -18.62 0.74
C SER A 9 31.81 -17.23 0.08
N ALA A 10 32.66 -16.92 -0.90
CA ALA A 10 32.57 -15.68 -1.66
C ALA A 10 31.29 -15.60 -2.51
N ARG A 11 30.86 -16.71 -3.11
CA ARG A 11 29.58 -16.79 -3.85
C ARG A 11 28.38 -16.60 -2.93
N GLU A 12 28.36 -17.28 -1.79
CA GLU A 12 27.29 -17.15 -0.80
C GLU A 12 27.19 -15.73 -0.25
N CYS A 13 28.32 -15.06 0.01
CA CYS A 13 28.33 -13.66 0.42
C CYS A 13 27.65 -12.76 -0.62
N ARG A 14 27.96 -12.93 -1.91
CA ARG A 14 27.31 -12.19 -3.00
C ARG A 14 25.83 -12.51 -3.12
N ALA A 15 25.46 -13.79 -3.03
CA ALA A 15 24.07 -14.23 -3.08
C ALA A 15 23.24 -13.62 -1.93
N ARG A 16 23.77 -13.64 -0.68
CA ARG A 16 23.14 -13.00 0.48
C ARG A 16 22.97 -11.50 0.29
N LYS A 17 24.01 -10.82 -0.21
CA LYS A 17 23.96 -9.38 -0.49
C LYS A 17 22.90 -9.05 -1.55
N LYS A 18 22.82 -9.84 -2.63
CA LYS A 18 21.80 -9.69 -3.67
C LYS A 18 20.38 -9.85 -3.10
N LEU A 19 20.13 -10.93 -2.37
CA LEU A 19 18.81 -11.19 -1.78
C LEU A 19 18.39 -10.07 -0.82
N ARG A 20 19.32 -9.56 -0.01
CA ARG A 20 19.06 -8.45 0.89
C ARG A 20 18.63 -7.18 0.14
N TYR A 21 19.31 -6.84 -0.96
CA TYR A 21 18.91 -5.67 -1.74
C TYR A 21 17.57 -5.87 -2.43
N GLN A 22 17.31 -7.05 -3.01
CA GLN A 22 16.01 -7.36 -3.61
C GLN A 22 14.86 -7.17 -2.62
N TYR A 23 15.01 -7.69 -1.40
CA TYR A 23 14.01 -7.50 -0.35
C TYR A 23 13.82 -6.03 0.06
N LEU A 24 14.92 -5.26 0.15
CA LEU A 24 14.83 -3.84 0.46
C LEU A 24 14.17 -3.04 -0.67
N GLU A 25 14.45 -3.38 -1.92
CA GLU A 25 13.82 -2.78 -3.10
C GLU A 25 12.31 -3.06 -3.12
N GLU A 26 11.90 -4.31 -2.87
CA GLU A 26 10.49 -4.69 -2.75
C GLU A 26 9.78 -3.91 -1.63
N LEU A 27 10.37 -3.85 -0.44
CA LEU A 27 9.82 -3.09 0.69
C LEU A 27 9.65 -1.60 0.36
N VAL A 28 10.64 -0.99 -0.30
CA VAL A 28 10.57 0.41 -0.71
C VAL A 28 9.47 0.61 -1.74
N ALA A 29 9.40 -0.25 -2.76
CA ALA A 29 8.38 -0.17 -3.80
C ALA A 29 6.95 -0.31 -3.23
N ASP A 30 6.75 -1.24 -2.30
CA ASP A 30 5.46 -1.43 -1.62
C ASP A 30 5.10 -0.20 -0.77
N ARG A 31 6.09 0.36 -0.06
CA ARG A 31 5.89 1.57 0.74
C ARG A 31 5.53 2.77 -0.13
N GLU A 32 6.23 2.95 -1.25
CA GLU A 32 5.96 4.03 -2.21
C GLU A 32 4.55 3.89 -2.81
N LYS A 33 4.15 2.67 -3.18
CA LYS A 33 2.79 2.37 -3.67
C LYS A 33 1.73 2.72 -2.62
N ALA A 34 1.95 2.35 -1.36
CA ALA A 34 1.03 2.69 -0.27
C ALA A 34 0.93 4.20 -0.05
N VAL A 35 2.05 4.93 -0.09
CA VAL A 35 2.07 6.40 0.03
C VAL A 35 1.30 7.04 -1.13
N LEU A 36 1.48 6.57 -2.36
CA LEU A 36 0.76 7.09 -3.52
C LEU A 36 -0.74 6.82 -3.42
N ALA A 37 -1.15 5.64 -2.96
CA ALA A 37 -2.57 5.33 -2.74
C ALA A 37 -3.20 6.29 -1.71
N LEU A 38 -2.57 6.45 -0.55
CA LEU A 38 -3.06 7.35 0.50
C LEU A 38 -3.10 8.82 0.06
N ARG A 39 -2.12 9.26 -0.75
CA ARG A 39 -2.14 10.62 -1.31
C ARG A 39 -3.31 10.84 -2.26
N LYS A 40 -3.61 9.86 -3.12
CA LYS A 40 -4.76 9.93 -4.04
C LYS A 40 -6.07 9.98 -3.26
N GLU A 41 -6.20 9.17 -2.22
CA GLU A 41 -7.37 9.16 -1.33
C GLU A 41 -7.55 10.51 -0.62
N LEU A 42 -6.48 11.08 -0.06
CA LEU A 42 -6.53 12.41 0.56
C LEU A 42 -6.91 13.51 -0.44
N GLU A 43 -6.38 13.45 -1.66
CA GLU A 43 -6.72 14.43 -2.70
C GLU A 43 -8.19 14.34 -3.11
N MET A 44 -8.72 13.12 -3.23
CA MET A 44 -10.15 12.90 -3.47
C MET A 44 -11.01 13.54 -2.38
N TYR A 45 -10.71 13.31 -1.09
CA TYR A 45 -11.46 13.93 0.00
C TYR A 45 -11.34 15.47 0.01
N ARG A 46 -10.16 16.00 -0.33
CA ARG A 46 -9.95 17.44 -0.46
C ARG A 46 -10.85 18.05 -1.54
N GLN A 47 -10.93 17.39 -2.70
CA GLN A 47 -11.78 17.81 -3.81
C GLN A 47 -13.26 17.72 -3.44
N TRP A 48 -13.69 16.63 -2.82
CA TRP A 48 -15.06 16.45 -2.34
C TRP A 48 -15.48 17.52 -1.35
N THR A 49 -14.58 17.92 -0.45
CA THR A 49 -14.85 19.01 0.52
C THR A 49 -15.16 20.32 -0.22
N GLN A 50 -14.40 20.65 -1.27
CA GLN A 50 -14.63 21.87 -2.06
C GLN A 50 -15.98 21.83 -2.81
N GLU A 51 -16.33 20.67 -3.37
CA GLU A 51 -17.62 20.47 -4.04
C GLU A 51 -18.80 20.58 -3.08
N LEU A 52 -18.67 19.96 -1.90
CA LEU A 52 -19.68 20.05 -0.84
C LEU A 52 -19.84 21.49 -0.33
N ASP A 53 -18.74 22.22 -0.14
CA ASP A 53 -18.76 23.64 0.24
C ASP A 53 -19.44 24.50 -0.84
N ALA A 54 -19.36 24.09 -2.11
CA ALA A 54 -20.07 24.70 -3.24
C ALA A 54 -21.53 24.21 -3.40
N GLY A 55 -22.03 23.37 -2.47
CA GLY A 55 -23.37 22.79 -2.51
C GLY A 55 -23.57 21.74 -3.60
N GLN A 56 -22.48 21.21 -4.18
CA GLN A 56 -22.51 20.11 -5.14
C GLN A 56 -22.36 18.78 -4.42
N VAL A 57 -22.95 17.72 -4.98
CA VAL A 57 -22.77 16.36 -4.47
C VAL A 57 -21.62 15.70 -5.24
N PRO A 58 -20.51 15.33 -4.57
CA PRO A 58 -19.38 14.72 -5.23
C PRO A 58 -19.68 13.36 -5.85
N GLU A 59 -19.07 13.10 -7.00
CA GLU A 59 -19.18 11.82 -7.69
C GLU A 59 -18.57 10.70 -6.82
N GLY A 60 -19.31 9.60 -6.66
CA GLY A 60 -18.88 8.46 -5.84
C GLY A 60 -19.23 8.59 -4.35
N LEU A 61 -19.68 9.75 -3.86
CA LEU A 61 -20.10 9.91 -2.46
C LEU A 61 -21.25 8.96 -2.08
N GLN A 62 -22.22 8.79 -2.99
CA GLN A 62 -23.36 7.88 -2.78
C GLN A 62 -22.89 6.43 -2.61
N ALA A 63 -21.98 5.96 -3.48
CA ALA A 63 -21.43 4.61 -3.39
C ALA A 63 -20.65 4.41 -2.09
N MET A 64 -19.84 5.40 -1.68
CA MET A 64 -19.13 5.36 -0.40
C MET A 64 -20.09 5.24 0.78
N LEU A 65 -21.20 5.99 0.79
CA LEU A 65 -22.21 5.91 1.84
C LEU A 65 -22.92 4.55 1.90
N GLU A 66 -23.16 3.94 0.74
CA GLU A 66 -23.75 2.60 0.64
C GLU A 66 -22.81 1.51 1.17
N GLU A 67 -21.51 1.61 0.86
CA GLU A 67 -20.48 0.73 1.41
C GLU A 67 -20.39 0.87 2.94
N PHE A 68 -20.29 2.10 3.46
CA PHE A 68 -20.27 2.36 4.91
C PHE A 68 -21.55 1.88 5.61
N GLY A 69 -22.71 2.05 4.99
CA GLY A 69 -23.99 1.58 5.50
C GLY A 69 -24.10 0.05 5.56
N SER A 70 -23.44 -0.64 4.62
CA SER A 70 -23.39 -2.10 4.57
C SER A 70 -22.42 -2.66 5.63
N LEU A 71 -21.24 -2.05 5.76
CA LEU A 71 -20.25 -2.36 6.81
C LEU A 71 -20.83 -2.25 8.22
N LYS A 72 -21.67 -1.23 8.47
CA LYS A 72 -22.32 -1.05 9.77
C LYS A 72 -23.36 -2.13 10.07
N ARG A 73 -24.07 -2.63 9.05
CA ARG A 73 -25.05 -3.74 9.21
C ARG A 73 -24.37 -5.06 9.52
N GLU A 74 -23.26 -5.38 8.85
CA GLU A 74 -22.50 -6.61 9.10
C GLU A 74 -21.91 -6.66 10.52
N GLN A 75 -21.38 -5.54 11.01
CA GLN A 75 -20.89 -5.45 12.40
C GLN A 75 -22.02 -5.60 13.44
N SER A 76 -23.22 -5.11 13.14
CA SER A 76 -24.38 -5.28 14.04
C SER A 76 -24.95 -6.70 14.06
N SER A 77 -24.70 -7.49 13.02
CA SER A 77 -25.20 -8.86 12.90
C SER A 77 -24.22 -9.92 13.38
N SER A 78 -23.01 -9.53 13.78
CA SER A 78 -21.93 -10.41 14.27
C SER A 78 -21.75 -10.36 15.80
N ASN A 79 -22.70 -9.77 16.53
CA ASN A 79 -22.77 -9.74 18.00
C ASN A 79 -23.94 -10.57 18.52
#